data_AF-A0A7C8ZVQ4-F1
#
_entry.id   AF-A0A7C8ZVQ4-F1
#
_cell.length_a   1.000
_cell.length_b   1.000
_cell.length_c   1.000
_cell.angle_alpha   90.00
_cell.angle_beta   90.00
_cell.angle_gamma   90.00
#
_symmetry.space_group_name_H-M   'P 1'
#
loop_
_entity.id
_entity.type
_entity.pdbx_description
1 polymer ?
#
loop_
_entity_poly.entity_id
_entity_poly.type
_entity_poly.pdbx_seq_one_letter_code
_entity_poly.pdbx_strand_id
1 'polypeptide(L)'
;MEKYSRVEKPKPESPINENEIRVTTQGLIRNYISYATTLLQEKRAGEIVLKAMGQAISKTVAIAEIIKKRIPGLHQDITISSVSITDVWEPNEEGLVQLETTRQVSMISITLSTKELNKNSPGYQAPPKYEQQQPKQQTYYQQRPSQPRQGRGMYNAVYEDTYGQGRGRGRGRGRGRGR
;
A
#
# COMPACT_ATOMS: atom_id res chain seq x y z
N MET A 1 -11.80 12.04 31.62
CA MET A 1 -10.35 12.12 31.90
C MET A 1 -9.78 13.44 31.34
N GLU A 2 -10.41 14.58 31.63
CA GLU A 2 -10.00 15.90 31.08
C GLU A 2 -8.83 16.54 31.84
N LYS A 3 -8.35 15.92 32.92
CA LYS A 3 -7.41 16.49 33.90
C LYS A 3 -5.97 16.00 33.78
N TYR A 4 -5.67 15.15 32.79
CA TYR A 4 -4.34 14.59 32.59
C TYR A 4 -3.90 14.78 31.13
N SER A 5 -2.67 15.23 30.94
CA SER A 5 -2.03 15.30 29.63
C SER A 5 -0.96 14.21 29.50
N ARG A 6 -0.91 13.56 28.34
CA ARG A 6 0.11 12.55 28.07
C ARG A 6 1.42 13.26 27.81
N VAL A 7 2.46 12.92 28.57
CA VAL A 7 3.82 13.41 28.35
C VAL A 7 4.62 12.32 27.67
N GLU A 8 5.03 12.58 26.42
CA GLU A 8 5.93 11.70 25.70
C GLU A 8 7.34 11.87 26.25
N LYS A 9 7.75 10.98 27.18
CA LYS A 9 9.17 10.86 27.51
C LYS A 9 9.92 10.31 26.29
N PRO A 10 11.05 10.91 25.87
CA PRO A 10 11.87 10.36 24.81
C PRO A 10 12.31 8.96 25.24
N LYS A 11 11.94 7.96 24.44
CA LYS A 11 12.33 6.58 24.71
C LYS A 11 13.85 6.50 24.66
N PRO A 12 14.51 5.73 25.53
CA PRO A 12 15.93 5.47 25.39
C PRO A 12 16.17 4.83 24.01
N GLU A 13 16.75 5.60 23.10
CA GLU A 13 17.08 5.11 21.77
C GLU A 13 18.22 4.11 21.92
N SER A 14 17.89 2.82 21.85
CA SER A 14 18.92 1.80 21.69
C SER A 14 19.65 2.08 20.38
N PRO A 15 21.00 1.99 20.36
CA PRO A 15 21.79 2.28 19.18
C PRO A 15 21.27 1.45 18.00
N ILE A 16 21.10 2.12 16.85
CA ILE A 16 20.65 1.47 15.62
C ILE A 16 21.88 0.80 15.00
N ASN A 17 21.83 -0.53 14.87
CA ASN A 17 22.86 -1.27 14.18
C ASN A 17 22.91 -0.89 12.69
N GLU A 18 24.06 -0.98 12.05
CA GLU A 18 24.25 -0.53 10.66
C GLU A 18 23.33 -1.21 9.64
N ASN A 19 22.94 -2.46 9.90
CA ASN A 19 22.05 -3.25 9.03
C ASN A 19 20.59 -3.29 9.53
N GLU A 20 20.25 -2.49 10.55
CA GLU A 20 18.90 -2.40 11.10
C GLU A 20 18.10 -1.26 10.45
N ILE A 21 16.92 -1.58 9.95
CA ILE A 21 15.99 -0.62 9.37
C ILE A 21 14.72 -0.61 10.21
N ARG A 22 14.49 0.48 10.94
CA ARG A 22 13.26 0.70 11.71
C ARG A 22 12.18 1.34 10.83
N VAL A 23 11.13 0.58 10.52
CA VAL A 23 10.02 1.05 9.69
C VAL A 23 8.99 1.76 10.57
N THR A 24 8.67 3.00 10.20
CA THR A 24 7.67 3.83 10.87
C THR A 24 6.38 3.97 10.06
N THR A 25 5.29 4.34 10.76
CA THR A 25 3.98 4.55 10.15
C THR A 25 3.97 5.72 9.15
N GLN A 26 4.77 6.76 9.37
CA GLN A 26 4.82 7.93 8.49
C GLN A 26 5.88 7.81 7.37
N GLY A 27 6.93 7.01 7.56
CA GLY A 27 8.00 6.92 6.57
C GLY A 27 7.54 6.32 5.23
N LEU A 28 8.13 6.83 4.15
CA LEU A 28 7.81 6.45 2.78
C LEU A 28 8.41 5.09 2.42
N ILE A 29 7.58 4.20 1.86
CA ILE A 29 7.96 2.84 1.45
C ILE A 29 9.21 2.85 0.55
N ARG A 30 9.26 3.76 -0.43
CA ARG A 30 10.38 3.86 -1.38
C ARG A 30 11.74 4.05 -0.69
N ASN A 31 11.78 4.83 0.39
CA ASN A 31 13.03 5.16 1.08
C ASN A 31 13.61 3.92 1.76
N TYR A 32 12.77 3.12 2.41
CA TYR A 32 13.18 1.87 3.05
C TYR A 32 13.70 0.85 2.03
N ILE A 33 13.00 0.71 0.89
CA ILE A 33 13.42 -0.22 -0.16
C ILE A 33 14.76 0.23 -0.77
N SER A 34 14.91 1.51 -1.10
CA SER A 34 16.16 2.04 -1.64
C SER A 34 17.32 1.80 -0.67
N TYR A 35 17.13 2.13 0.61
CA TYR A 35 18.16 1.94 1.62
C TYR A 35 18.54 0.46 1.82
N ALA A 36 17.54 -0.42 1.93
CA ALA A 36 17.75 -1.87 2.01
C ALA A 36 18.50 -2.42 0.80
N THR A 37 18.20 -1.91 -0.40
CA THR A 37 18.84 -2.32 -1.65
C THR A 37 20.31 -1.89 -1.68
N THR A 38 20.60 -0.64 -1.30
CA THR A 38 21.99 -0.15 -1.15
C THR A 38 22.77 -0.97 -0.12
N LEU A 39 22.17 -1.35 1.02
CA LEU A 39 22.83 -2.21 2.01
C LEU A 39 23.20 -3.59 1.43
N LEU A 40 22.26 -4.26 0.78
CA LEU A 40 22.46 -5.62 0.27
C LEU A 40 23.34 -5.68 -1.00
N GLN A 41 23.23 -4.70 -1.91
CA GLN A 41 23.91 -4.72 -3.20
C GLN A 41 25.21 -3.92 -3.23
N GLU A 42 25.19 -2.67 -2.78
CA GLU A 42 26.35 -1.77 -2.86
C GLU A 42 27.33 -2.04 -1.72
N LYS A 43 26.82 -2.05 -0.48
CA LYS A 43 27.63 -2.33 0.72
C LYS A 43 27.86 -3.82 0.95
N ARG A 44 27.18 -4.69 0.18
CA ARG A 44 27.27 -6.16 0.28
C ARG A 44 27.08 -6.67 1.71
N ALA A 45 26.18 -6.04 2.47
CA ALA A 45 25.78 -6.54 3.77
C ALA A 45 25.28 -7.98 3.62
N GLY A 46 25.76 -8.89 4.46
CA GLY A 46 25.33 -10.29 4.40
C GLY A 46 23.85 -10.47 4.69
N GLU A 47 23.30 -9.59 5.54
CA GLU A 47 21.91 -9.56 5.97
C GLU A 47 21.46 -8.14 6.34
N ILE A 48 20.15 -7.94 6.34
CA ILE A 48 19.47 -6.75 6.87
C ILE A 48 18.34 -7.18 7.80
N VAL A 49 18.00 -6.32 8.77
CA VAL A 49 16.93 -6.58 9.73
C VAL A 49 15.90 -5.45 9.67
N LEU A 50 14.69 -5.77 9.24
CA LEU A 50 13.55 -4.85 9.24
C LEU A 50 12.79 -4.98 10.56
N LYS A 51 12.69 -3.90 11.33
CA LYS A 51 11.96 -3.87 12.61
C LYS A 51 10.79 -2.91 12.54
N ALA A 52 9.65 -3.32 13.07
CA ALA A 52 8.48 -2.46 13.18
C ALA A 52 7.60 -2.81 14.36
N MET A 53 6.83 -1.82 14.81
CA MET A 53 5.92 -1.94 15.93
C MET A 53 4.51 -1.46 15.54
N GLY A 54 3.50 -2.12 16.09
CA GLY A 54 2.10 -1.73 15.94
C GLY A 54 1.67 -1.52 14.47
N GLN A 55 1.16 -0.32 14.16
CA GLN A 55 0.58 0.00 12.85
C GLN A 55 1.57 -0.10 11.68
N ALA A 56 2.88 -0.07 11.94
CA ALA A 56 3.90 -0.21 10.91
C ALA A 56 4.17 -1.67 10.47
N ILE A 57 3.63 -2.67 11.18
CA ILE A 57 3.89 -4.09 10.91
C ILE A 57 3.46 -4.48 9.50
N SER A 58 2.22 -4.17 9.11
CA SER A 58 1.69 -4.52 7.77
C SER A 58 2.52 -3.89 6.65
N LYS A 59 2.92 -2.62 6.82
CA LYS A 59 3.80 -1.92 5.89
C LYS A 59 5.16 -2.61 5.75
N THR A 60 5.71 -3.12 6.85
CA THR A 60 7.03 -3.77 6.89
C THR A 60 7.05 -5.08 6.13
N VAL A 61 5.98 -5.87 6.26
CA VAL A 61 5.80 -7.09 5.46
C VAL A 61 5.78 -6.75 3.96
N ALA A 62 5.02 -5.73 3.56
CA ALA A 62 4.98 -5.30 2.16
C ALA A 62 6.35 -4.84 1.64
N ILE A 63 7.13 -4.11 2.45
CA ILE A 63 8.50 -3.71 2.11
C ILE A 63 9.39 -4.94 1.92
N ALA A 64 9.33 -5.92 2.84
CA ALA A 64 10.10 -7.16 2.73
C ALA A 64 9.78 -7.93 1.43
N GLU A 65 8.50 -8.04 1.08
CA GLU A 65 8.07 -8.68 -0.18
C GLU A 65 8.59 -7.98 -1.42
N ILE A 66 8.61 -6.64 -1.44
CA ILE A 66 9.16 -5.89 -2.57
C ILE A 66 10.67 -6.08 -2.67
N ILE A 67 11.40 -6.12 -1.55
CA ILE A 67 12.85 -6.36 -1.53
C ILE A 67 13.17 -7.75 -2.10
N LYS A 68 12.47 -8.80 -1.64
CA LYS A 68 12.65 -10.17 -2.16
C LYS A 68 12.39 -10.29 -3.66
N LYS A 69 11.45 -9.52 -4.20
CA LYS A 69 11.18 -9.46 -5.64
C LYS A 69 12.29 -8.76 -6.43
N ARG A 70 12.95 -7.75 -5.84
CA ARG A 70 14.06 -7.03 -6.48
C ARG A 70 15.38 -7.79 -6.38
N ILE A 71 15.59 -8.50 -5.29
CA ILE A 71 16.82 -9.26 -4.99
C ILE A 71 16.40 -10.72 -4.76
N PRO A 72 16.42 -11.57 -5.81
CA PRO A 72 16.09 -12.97 -5.66
C PRO A 72 17.16 -13.70 -4.83
N GLY A 73 16.79 -14.83 -4.23
CA GLY A 73 17.73 -15.66 -3.45
C GLY A 73 17.87 -15.27 -1.98
N LEU A 74 17.09 -14.31 -1.48
CA LEU A 74 17.10 -13.94 -0.07
C LEU A 74 16.39 -14.98 0.80
N HIS A 75 17.11 -15.49 1.80
CA HIS A 75 16.54 -16.23 2.93
C HIS A 75 15.86 -15.25 3.87
N GLN A 76 14.80 -15.71 4.52
CA GLN A 76 14.04 -14.91 5.46
C GLN A 76 13.89 -15.64 6.80
N ASP A 77 13.94 -14.90 7.90
CA ASP A 77 13.52 -15.37 9.21
C ASP A 77 12.68 -14.27 9.89
N ILE A 78 11.49 -14.64 10.37
CA ILE A 78 10.56 -13.71 11.03
C ILE A 78 10.45 -14.05 12.51
N THR A 79 10.68 -13.05 13.35
CA THR A 79 10.41 -13.14 14.79
C THR A 79 9.35 -12.10 15.18
N ILE A 80 8.40 -12.53 16.01
CA ILE A 80 7.34 -11.68 16.56
C ILE A 80 7.54 -11.62 18.06
N SER A 81 7.46 -10.42 18.63
CA SER A 81 7.59 -10.19 20.05
C SER A 81 6.60 -9.12 20.53
N SER A 82 6.51 -8.92 21.83
CA SER A 82 5.72 -7.86 22.45
C SER A 82 6.64 -6.97 23.27
N VAL A 83 6.48 -5.66 23.15
CA VAL A 83 7.24 -4.66 23.90
C VAL A 83 6.28 -3.84 24.76
N SER A 84 6.58 -3.73 26.06
CA SER A 84 5.85 -2.86 26.97
C SER A 84 6.31 -1.41 26.80
N ILE A 85 5.38 -0.51 26.52
CA ILE A 85 5.61 0.93 26.46
C ILE A 85 4.89 1.57 27.64
N THR A 86 5.64 2.26 28.49
CA THR A 86 5.12 3.02 29.62
C THR A 86 4.85 4.45 29.17
N ASP A 87 3.58 4.85 29.22
CA ASP A 87 3.12 6.21 28.95
C ASP A 87 2.91 6.92 30.29
N VAL A 88 3.56 8.08 30.46
CA VAL A 88 3.47 8.89 31.67
C VAL A 88 2.44 10.00 31.44
N TRP A 89 1.57 10.19 32.41
CA TRP A 89 0.51 11.18 32.40
C TRP A 89 0.74 12.17 33.54
N GLU A 90 0.86 13.44 33.19
CA GLU A 90 1.01 14.52 34.15
C GLU A 90 -0.35 15.16 34.44
N PRO A 91 -0.65 15.44 35.71
CA PRO A 91 -1.88 16.11 36.08
C PRO A 91 -1.83 17.60 35.74
N ASN A 92 -2.97 18.12 35.28
CA ASN A 92 -3.15 19.52 34.94
C ASN A 92 -3.66 20.37 36.13
N GLU A 93 -3.89 19.76 37.30
CA GLU A 93 -4.38 20.42 38.51
C GLU A 93 -3.42 20.17 39.69
N GLU A 94 -3.15 21.23 40.48
CA GLU A 94 -2.30 21.16 41.66
C GLU A 94 -2.91 20.23 42.73
N GLY A 95 -2.18 19.19 43.13
CA GLY A 95 -2.59 18.20 44.14
C GLY A 95 -2.85 16.78 43.62
N LEU A 96 -2.76 16.54 42.32
CA LEU A 96 -2.86 15.20 41.72
C LEU A 96 -1.48 14.55 41.52
N VAL A 97 -1.44 13.22 41.44
CA VAL A 97 -0.20 12.43 41.31
C VAL A 97 0.00 12.01 39.84
N GLN A 98 1.25 11.92 39.40
CA GLN A 98 1.60 11.38 38.08
C GLN A 98 1.10 9.94 37.92
N LEU A 99 0.50 9.63 36.77
CA LEU A 99 0.01 8.29 36.46
C LEU A 99 0.86 7.66 35.36
N GLU A 100 1.33 6.44 35.60
CA GLU A 100 2.00 5.65 34.58
C GLU A 100 1.05 4.56 34.07
N THR A 101 0.82 4.53 32.76
CA THR A 101 0.03 3.49 32.10
C THR A 101 0.95 2.68 31.20
N THR A 102 1.06 1.38 31.46
CA THR A 102 1.83 0.48 30.61
C THR A 102 0.90 -0.18 29.59
N ARG A 103 1.25 -0.06 28.30
CA ARG A 103 0.59 -0.79 27.22
C ARG A 103 1.54 -1.76 26.53
N GLN A 104 1.03 -2.90 26.11
CA GLN A 104 1.79 -3.85 25.30
C GLN A 104 1.60 -3.54 23.81
N VAL A 105 2.70 -3.48 23.08
CA VAL A 105 2.69 -3.25 21.63
C VAL A 105 3.45 -4.37 20.94
N SER A 106 2.80 -4.99 19.97
CA SER A 106 3.42 -6.04 19.14
C SER A 106 4.55 -5.47 18.28
N MET A 107 5.59 -6.26 18.11
CA MET A 107 6.78 -5.97 17.33
C MET A 107 7.03 -7.13 16.37
N ILE A 108 7.42 -6.80 15.14
CA ILE A 108 7.91 -7.76 14.14
C ILE A 108 9.37 -7.43 13.82
N SER A 109 10.18 -8.47 13.65
CA SER A 109 11.53 -8.38 13.12
C SER A 109 11.69 -9.38 11.99
N ILE A 110 12.00 -8.88 10.79
CA ILE A 110 12.19 -9.68 9.58
C ILE A 110 13.66 -9.57 9.18
N THR A 111 14.39 -10.67 9.29
CA THR A 111 15.76 -10.77 8.79
C THR A 111 15.72 -11.24 7.35
N LEU A 112 16.39 -10.52 6.44
CA LEU A 112 16.61 -10.91 5.06
C LEU A 112 18.11 -11.11 4.84
N SER A 113 18.51 -12.30 4.42
CA SER A 113 19.93 -12.66 4.27
C SER A 113 20.21 -13.29 2.92
N THR A 114 21.40 -13.02 2.39
CA THR A 114 21.92 -13.70 1.20
C THR A 114 22.49 -15.08 1.52
N LYS A 115 22.77 -15.35 2.79
CA LYS A 115 23.26 -16.64 3.28
C LYS A 115 22.11 -17.45 3.87
N GLU A 116 22.31 -18.75 3.99
CA GLU A 116 21.32 -19.61 4.64
C GLU A 116 21.16 -19.20 6.11
N LEU A 117 19.91 -18.95 6.51
CA LEU A 117 19.53 -18.74 7.91
C LEU A 117 19.17 -20.08 8.59
N ASN A 118 18.90 -20.05 9.88
CA ASN A 118 18.55 -21.23 10.66
C ASN A 118 17.23 -21.86 10.18
N LYS A 119 17.32 -22.99 9.46
CA LYS A 119 16.17 -23.74 8.94
C LYS A 119 15.24 -24.31 10.02
N ASN A 120 15.72 -24.41 11.27
CA ASN A 120 14.94 -24.90 12.40
C ASN A 120 14.14 -23.79 13.09
N SER A 121 14.33 -22.52 12.72
CA SER A 121 13.51 -21.43 13.24
C SER A 121 12.07 -21.57 12.74
N PRO A 122 11.06 -21.40 13.61
CA PRO A 122 9.65 -21.40 13.18
C PRO A 122 9.34 -20.24 12.21
N GLY A 123 10.16 -19.19 12.22
CA GLY A 123 10.03 -18.03 11.34
C GLY A 123 10.75 -18.17 10.00
N TYR A 124 11.50 -19.25 9.80
CA TYR A 124 12.35 -19.40 8.63
C TYR A 124 11.53 -19.66 7.36
N GLN A 125 11.92 -18.97 6.29
CA GLN A 125 11.39 -19.15 4.96
C GLN A 125 12.53 -19.17 3.94
N ALA A 126 12.58 -20.24 3.14
CA ALA A 126 13.54 -20.38 2.05
C ALA A 126 13.27 -19.36 0.93
N PRO A 127 14.31 -19.00 0.13
CA PRO A 127 14.14 -18.08 -0.97
C PRO A 127 13.07 -18.57 -1.96
N PRO A 128 12.18 -17.68 -2.43
CA PRO A 128 11.18 -18.04 -3.42
C PRO A 128 11.88 -18.48 -4.72
N LYS A 129 11.44 -19.60 -5.27
CA LYS A 129 11.82 -20.03 -6.61
C LYS A 129 11.12 -19.13 -7.62
N TYR A 130 11.79 -18.06 -8.04
CA TYR A 130 11.33 -17.28 -9.19
C TYR A 130 11.62 -18.09 -10.45
N GLU A 131 10.73 -19.01 -10.78
CA GLU A 131 10.61 -19.49 -12.15
C GLU A 131 10.36 -18.25 -13.01
N GLN A 132 11.17 -18.04 -14.05
CA GLN A 132 11.12 -16.87 -14.92
C GLN A 132 9.74 -16.76 -15.56
N GLN A 133 8.78 -16.16 -14.86
CA GLN A 133 7.52 -15.74 -15.46
C GLN A 133 7.87 -14.57 -16.36
N GLN A 134 8.09 -14.87 -17.63
CA GLN A 134 8.08 -13.88 -18.69
C GLN A 134 6.84 -13.00 -18.49
N PRO A 135 6.94 -11.67 -18.61
CA PRO A 135 5.78 -10.83 -18.56
C PRO A 135 4.84 -11.27 -19.69
N LYS A 136 3.72 -11.90 -19.34
CA LYS A 136 2.62 -12.09 -20.29
C LYS A 136 2.17 -10.69 -20.69
N GLN A 137 2.66 -10.21 -21.82
CA GLN A 137 2.16 -9.00 -22.45
C GLN A 137 0.65 -9.18 -22.57
N GLN A 138 -0.11 -8.36 -21.85
CA GLN A 138 -1.54 -8.24 -22.04
C GLN A 138 -1.77 -7.57 -23.40
N THR A 139 -1.85 -8.38 -24.45
CA THR A 139 -2.34 -7.96 -25.76
C THR A 139 -3.85 -7.69 -25.64
N TYR A 140 -4.22 -6.49 -25.17
CA TYR A 140 -5.61 -6.04 -25.19
C TYR A 140 -5.89 -5.26 -26.49
N TYR A 141 -6.54 -5.97 -27.42
CA TYR A 141 -7.38 -5.53 -28.54
C TYR A 141 -6.77 -4.63 -29.64
N GLN A 142 -6.21 -5.27 -30.67
CA GLN A 142 -6.42 -4.80 -32.04
C GLN A 142 -7.75 -5.35 -32.59
N GLN A 143 -8.37 -4.56 -33.46
CA GLN A 143 -9.41 -4.91 -34.45
C GLN A 143 -10.87 -4.80 -34.00
N ARG A 144 -11.47 -3.61 -34.21
CA ARG A 144 -12.88 -3.49 -34.63
C ARG A 144 -12.91 -3.28 -36.14
N PRO A 145 -13.45 -4.21 -36.95
CA PRO A 145 -13.78 -3.94 -38.34
C PRO A 145 -15.08 -3.15 -38.43
N SER A 146 -15.04 -2.03 -39.13
CA SER A 146 -16.19 -1.27 -39.59
C SER A 146 -16.99 -2.09 -40.60
N GLN A 147 -18.29 -2.31 -40.38
CA GLN A 147 -19.22 -2.67 -41.46
C GLN A 147 -20.54 -1.88 -41.38
N PRO A 148 -21.18 -1.58 -42.53
CA PRO A 148 -22.14 -0.49 -42.67
C PRO A 148 -23.61 -0.94 -42.66
N ARG A 149 -24.48 0.03 -42.33
CA ARG A 149 -25.93 0.15 -42.56
C ARG A 149 -26.66 -1.01 -43.27
N GLN A 150 -27.75 -1.49 -42.66
CA GLN A 150 -29.08 -1.51 -43.30
C GLN A 150 -30.20 -1.78 -42.29
N GLY A 151 -31.28 -0.99 -42.42
CA GLY A 151 -32.43 -1.03 -41.54
C GLY A 151 -33.39 -2.17 -41.82
N ARG A 152 -34.10 -2.57 -40.75
CA ARG A 152 -35.40 -3.25 -40.68
C ARG A 152 -35.78 -3.12 -39.21
N GLY A 153 -36.94 -2.64 -38.80
CA GLY A 153 -38.25 -2.72 -39.43
C GLY A 153 -39.19 -2.98 -38.26
N MET A 154 -39.95 -1.93 -37.92
CA MET A 154 -40.85 -1.79 -36.78
C MET A 154 -42.07 -2.70 -36.91
N TYR A 155 -42.55 -3.31 -35.81
CA TYR A 155 -43.95 -3.73 -35.65
C TYR A 155 -44.32 -3.64 -34.17
N ASN A 156 -45.06 -2.60 -33.79
CA ASN A 156 -46.50 -2.63 -33.42
C ASN A 156 -46.62 -2.54 -31.89
N ALA A 157 -47.57 -1.85 -31.26
CA ALA A 157 -48.73 -1.05 -31.67
C ALA A 157 -49.30 -0.49 -30.33
N VAL A 158 -49.56 0.81 -30.24
CA VAL A 158 -50.92 1.41 -30.18
C VAL A 158 -51.45 1.68 -28.76
N TYR A 159 -51.57 2.98 -28.45
CA TYR A 159 -52.78 3.63 -27.91
C TYR A 159 -52.96 4.90 -28.75
N GLU A 160 -53.94 4.89 -29.66
CA GLU A 160 -55.13 5.77 -29.68
C GLU A 160 -54.77 7.27 -29.72
N ASP A 161 -54.90 7.91 -30.89
CA ASP A 161 -56.10 8.69 -31.31
C ASP A 161 -55.85 10.18 -30.98
N THR A 162 -56.10 11.19 -31.83
CA THR A 162 -57.13 11.32 -32.85
C THR A 162 -56.89 12.56 -33.75
N TYR A 163 -57.44 12.49 -34.96
CA TYR A 163 -57.88 13.55 -35.88
C TYR A 163 -56.94 14.70 -36.27
N GLY A 164 -56.58 14.70 -37.55
CA GLY A 164 -56.02 15.86 -38.23
C GLY A 164 -57.04 17.00 -38.39
N GLN A 165 -56.55 18.23 -38.29
CA GLN A 165 -57.07 19.35 -39.07
C GLN A 165 -56.00 20.43 -39.09
N GLY A 166 -55.49 20.74 -40.28
CA GLY A 166 -54.40 21.69 -40.46
C GLY A 166 -54.77 23.13 -40.11
N ARG A 167 -53.74 23.98 -40.00
CA ARG A 167 -53.66 25.32 -40.60
C ARG A 167 -52.40 26.05 -40.13
N GLY A 168 -51.43 26.14 -41.05
CA GLY A 168 -50.90 27.45 -41.45
C GLY A 168 -49.73 28.07 -40.69
N ARG A 169 -48.79 28.55 -41.52
CA ARG A 169 -47.96 29.78 -41.36
C ARG A 169 -46.86 29.69 -40.29
N GLY A 170 -45.56 29.83 -40.59
CA GLY A 170 -44.87 30.19 -41.81
C GLY A 170 -43.47 30.75 -41.47
N ARG A 171 -42.62 30.82 -42.51
CA ARG A 171 -41.44 31.70 -42.68
C ARG A 171 -40.26 31.45 -41.71
N GLY A 172 -39.03 31.20 -42.12
CA GLY A 172 -38.38 31.20 -43.43
C GLY A 172 -36.86 31.39 -43.24
N ARG A 173 -36.08 30.87 -44.21
CA ARG A 173 -34.77 31.33 -44.75
C ARG A 173 -33.70 31.73 -43.71
N GLY A 174 -32.52 31.12 -43.64
CA GLY A 174 -31.62 30.71 -44.71
C GLY A 174 -30.37 31.59 -44.75
N ARG A 175 -29.22 30.94 -44.99
CA ARG A 175 -27.92 31.46 -45.48
C ARG A 175 -26.95 32.09 -44.47
N GLY A 176 -25.76 31.48 -44.40
CA GLY A 176 -24.52 32.21 -44.16
C GLY A 176 -24.02 32.94 -45.41
N ARG A 177 -23.12 33.90 -45.21
CA ARG A 177 -21.94 34.24 -46.02
C ARG A 177 -21.18 35.37 -45.30
N GLY A 178 -19.86 35.28 -45.30
CA GLY A 178 -18.98 36.23 -44.62
C GLY A 178 -18.74 37.55 -45.36
N ARG A 179 -17.97 38.40 -44.70
CA ARG A 179 -16.82 39.14 -45.21
C ARG A 179 -15.80 39.22 -44.09
#